data_AF-A0A960S728-F1
#
_entry.id   AF-A0A960S728-F1
#
_cell.length_a   1.000
_cell.length_b   1.000
_cell.length_c   1.000
_cell.angle_alpha   90.00
_cell.angle_beta   90.00
_cell.angle_gamma   90.00
#
_symmetry.space_group_name_H-M   'P 1'
#
loop_
_entity.id
_entity.type
_entity.pdbx_description
1 polymer ?
#
loop_
_entity_poly.entity_id
_entity_poly.type
_entity_poly.pdbx_seq_one_letter_code
_entity_poly.pdbx_strand_id
1 'polypeptide(L)'
;MHLFFRIGIRFQLLILLVSCQRQPVETPPELTVYIAAPHLDYSSTDALLYSLSQRPRLEGIFGHVWIRLKGPQGTLVGGHSGEIDSTQPRYFDGVMDLVDANRPNPVSYLATLRNDGFFQYGSGGHRPTSRHTFSLTQEQYHRLLKTISSYDFSHYALSNHQCCTFATTLLTSLNINTDTTLTLPLAKEIHFGGCPITLWHDPTYSTFTFASPDKLERSLLINPQCHSFTR
;
A
#
# COMPACT_ATOMS: atom_id res chain seq x y z
N MET A 1 -65.96 8.28 27.66
CA MET A 1 -64.93 7.44 27.00
C MET A 1 -64.28 8.07 25.75
N HIS A 2 -64.32 9.40 25.55
CA HIS A 2 -63.77 10.06 24.35
C HIS A 2 -62.57 11.00 24.61
N LEU A 3 -62.09 11.10 25.86
CA LEU A 3 -61.05 12.08 26.22
C LEU A 3 -59.62 11.49 26.24
N PHE A 4 -59.47 10.17 26.37
CA PHE A 4 -58.17 9.50 26.44
C PHE A 4 -57.54 9.18 25.07
N PHE A 5 -58.32 9.24 23.98
CA PHE A 5 -57.82 8.92 22.63
C PHE A 5 -57.15 10.12 21.92
N ARG A 6 -57.35 11.35 22.41
CA ARG A 6 -56.77 12.57 21.79
C ARG A 6 -55.39 12.96 22.32
N ILE A 7 -54.95 12.40 23.44
CA ILE A 7 -53.65 12.72 24.07
C ILE A 7 -52.53 11.83 23.50
N GLY A 8 -52.84 10.58 23.10
CA GLY A 8 -51.84 9.64 22.53
C GLY A 8 -51.30 10.05 21.16
N ILE A 9 -52.13 10.67 20.31
CA ILE A 9 -51.73 11.06 18.94
C ILE A 9 -50.78 12.28 18.94
N ARG A 10 -50.89 13.18 19.93
CA ARG A 10 -49.98 14.33 20.04
C ARG A 10 -48.58 13.95 20.55
N PHE A 11 -48.46 12.87 21.33
CA PHE A 11 -47.16 12.39 21.82
C PHE A 11 -46.38 11.61 20.75
N GLN A 12 -47.06 10.87 19.86
CA GLN A 12 -46.41 10.19 18.72
C GLN A 12 -45.94 11.18 17.63
N LEU A 13 -46.67 12.28 17.42
CA LEU A 13 -46.21 13.38 16.54
C LEU A 13 -45.02 14.14 17.14
N LEU A 14 -44.91 14.26 18.46
CA LEU A 14 -43.75 14.89 19.10
C LEU A 14 -42.50 14.00 19.04
N ILE A 15 -42.64 12.66 19.13
CA ILE A 15 -41.51 11.73 18.95
C ILE A 15 -41.05 11.67 17.48
N LEU A 16 -41.97 11.86 16.52
CA LEU A 16 -41.62 12.00 15.10
C LEU A 16 -41.02 13.38 14.76
N LEU A 17 -41.33 14.43 15.52
CA LEU A 17 -40.71 15.76 15.37
C LEU A 17 -39.39 15.91 16.17
N VAL A 18 -39.21 15.11 17.23
CA VAL A 18 -37.94 14.93 17.98
C VAL A 18 -37.10 13.77 17.41
N SER A 19 -37.54 13.19 16.28
CA SER A 19 -36.63 12.66 15.26
C SER A 19 -35.96 13.85 14.60
N CYS A 20 -35.25 14.61 15.42
CA CYS A 20 -34.36 15.67 15.06
C CYS A 20 -33.55 15.09 13.92
N GLN A 21 -33.74 15.64 12.72
CA GLN A 21 -32.80 15.49 11.63
C GLN A 21 -31.46 15.95 12.20
N ARG A 22 -30.71 15.03 12.83
CA ARG A 22 -29.28 15.12 12.90
C ARG A 22 -28.91 15.11 11.44
N GLN A 23 -28.78 16.30 10.86
CA GLN A 23 -27.97 16.46 9.68
C GLN A 23 -26.71 15.67 10.00
N PRO A 24 -26.39 14.62 9.24
CA PRO A 24 -25.18 13.86 9.48
C PRO A 24 -24.08 14.92 9.55
N VAL A 25 -23.41 15.01 10.71
CA VAL A 25 -22.29 15.94 10.86
C VAL A 25 -21.33 15.52 9.76
N GLU A 26 -21.25 16.32 8.70
CA GLU A 26 -20.41 16.03 7.56
C GLU A 26 -18.99 16.00 8.09
N THR A 27 -18.47 14.79 8.31
CA THR A 27 -17.08 14.66 8.70
C THR A 27 -16.26 15.13 7.52
N PRO A 28 -15.36 16.11 7.71
CA PRO A 28 -14.53 16.60 6.61
C PRO A 28 -13.79 15.41 6.00
N PRO A 29 -13.69 15.34 4.66
CA PRO A 29 -13.04 14.22 4.02
C PRO A 29 -11.56 14.17 4.41
N GLU A 30 -11.04 12.97 4.57
CA GLU A 30 -9.66 12.72 4.98
C GLU A 30 -9.08 11.55 4.19
N LEU A 31 -7.81 11.67 3.82
CA LEU A 31 -6.98 10.56 3.34
C LEU A 31 -6.01 10.19 4.45
N THR A 32 -6.02 8.93 4.89
CA THR A 32 -4.98 8.37 5.74
C THR A 32 -4.15 7.39 4.93
N VAL A 33 -2.84 7.57 4.90
CA VAL A 33 -1.88 6.60 4.36
C VAL A 33 -1.28 5.83 5.53
N TYR A 34 -1.38 4.50 5.47
CA TYR A 34 -0.78 3.58 6.42
C TYR A 34 0.39 2.90 5.75
N ILE A 35 1.50 2.82 6.47
CA ILE A 35 2.73 2.22 5.95
C ILE A 35 3.17 1.17 6.97
N ALA A 36 3.41 -0.04 6.48
CA ALA A 36 4.13 -1.08 7.18
C ALA A 36 5.52 -1.17 6.56
N ALA A 37 6.46 -0.38 7.07
CA ALA A 37 7.84 -0.33 6.61
C ALA A 37 8.66 -1.44 7.30
N PRO A 38 9.35 -2.31 6.56
CA PRO A 38 10.14 -3.36 7.17
C PRO A 38 11.49 -2.88 7.73
N HIS A 39 11.96 -1.69 7.39
CA HIS A 39 13.27 -1.15 7.79
C HIS A 39 14.42 -2.07 7.39
N LEU A 40 14.37 -2.57 6.15
CA LEU A 40 15.41 -3.45 5.59
C LEU A 40 16.71 -2.68 5.32
N ASP A 41 17.83 -3.40 5.35
CA ASP A 41 19.13 -2.85 4.98
C ASP A 41 19.35 -3.00 3.48
N TYR A 42 19.28 -1.88 2.76
CA TYR A 42 19.45 -1.83 1.30
C TYR A 42 20.86 -1.46 0.86
N SER A 43 21.85 -1.44 1.77
CA SER A 43 23.22 -1.02 1.45
C SER A 43 23.95 -1.96 0.50
N SER A 44 23.60 -3.25 0.49
CA SER A 44 24.10 -4.27 -0.43
C SER A 44 23.11 -5.43 -0.56
N THR A 45 23.32 -6.32 -1.54
CA THR A 45 22.52 -7.55 -1.66
C THR A 45 22.65 -8.43 -0.41
N ASP A 46 23.87 -8.60 0.12
CA ASP A 46 24.10 -9.43 1.30
C ASP A 46 23.44 -8.84 2.55
N ALA A 47 23.50 -7.52 2.73
CA ALA A 47 22.84 -6.84 3.85
C ALA A 47 21.31 -6.95 3.75
N LEU A 48 20.77 -6.88 2.52
CA LEU A 48 19.35 -7.09 2.28
C LEU A 48 18.93 -8.53 2.61
N LEU A 49 19.62 -9.52 2.06
CA LEU A 49 19.33 -10.94 2.34
C LEU A 49 19.47 -11.26 3.83
N TYR A 50 20.49 -10.70 4.49
CA TYR A 50 20.67 -10.82 5.93
C TYR A 50 19.49 -10.21 6.68
N SER A 51 19.13 -8.95 6.43
CA SER A 51 18.00 -8.29 7.11
C SER A 51 16.66 -8.97 6.86
N LEU A 52 16.43 -9.50 5.65
CA LEU A 52 15.27 -10.34 5.31
C LEU A 52 15.25 -11.63 6.14
N SER A 53 16.39 -12.30 6.30
CA SER A 53 16.50 -13.56 7.05
C SER A 53 16.18 -13.42 8.55
N GLN A 54 16.38 -12.21 9.11
CA GLN A 54 16.11 -11.93 10.52
C GLN A 54 14.61 -11.72 10.81
N ARG A 55 13.74 -11.66 9.79
CA ARG A 55 12.32 -11.36 10.00
C ARG A 55 11.49 -12.62 10.30
N PRO A 56 10.51 -12.53 11.20
CA PRO A 56 9.51 -13.57 11.37
C PRO A 56 8.64 -13.69 10.10
N ARG A 57 8.42 -14.91 9.61
CA ARG A 57 7.66 -15.22 8.37
C ARG A 57 6.19 -14.75 8.36
N LEU A 58 5.68 -14.22 9.48
CA LEU A 58 4.26 -13.95 9.70
C LEU A 58 3.81 -12.54 9.27
N GLU A 59 4.73 -11.61 9.03
CA GLU A 59 4.42 -10.25 8.56
C GLU A 59 5.12 -10.03 7.21
N GLY A 60 4.36 -9.66 6.18
CA GLY A 60 4.84 -9.66 4.79
C GLY A 60 6.21 -9.02 4.61
N ILE A 61 7.09 -9.77 3.94
CA ILE A 61 8.55 -9.61 3.97
C ILE A 61 9.01 -8.22 3.48
N PHE A 62 8.32 -7.66 2.49
CA PHE A 62 8.66 -6.38 1.84
C PHE A 62 7.85 -5.19 2.33
N GLY A 63 7.05 -5.37 3.40
CA GLY A 63 6.14 -4.34 3.88
C GLY A 63 4.90 -4.18 3.02
N HIS A 64 4.09 -3.18 3.34
CA HIS A 64 2.88 -2.86 2.59
C HIS A 64 2.46 -1.40 2.81
N VAL A 65 1.72 -0.84 1.85
CA VAL A 65 1.11 0.49 1.96
C VAL A 65 -0.35 0.40 1.57
N TRP A 66 -1.23 0.92 2.41
CA TRP A 66 -2.66 0.99 2.12
C TRP A 66 -3.22 2.33 2.57
N ILE A 67 -4.39 2.67 2.07
CA ILE A 67 -5.03 3.95 2.36
C ILE A 67 -6.37 3.73 3.04
N ARG A 68 -6.82 4.76 3.74
CA ARG A 68 -8.21 4.96 4.15
C ARG A 68 -8.66 6.31 3.62
N LEU A 69 -9.61 6.30 2.69
CA LEU A 69 -10.28 7.49 2.19
C LEU A 69 -11.65 7.56 2.85
N LYS A 70 -11.86 8.55 3.73
CA LYS A 70 -13.13 8.80 4.40
C LYS A 70 -13.73 10.08 3.85
N GLY A 71 -15.04 10.08 3.61
CA GLY A 71 -15.78 11.28 3.24
C GLY A 71 -17.29 11.02 3.18
N PRO A 72 -18.06 11.88 2.50
CA PRO A 72 -19.52 11.82 2.49
C PRO A 72 -20.12 10.51 1.96
N GLN A 73 -19.38 9.78 1.12
CA GLN A 73 -19.85 8.53 0.50
C GLN A 73 -19.43 7.27 1.29
N GLY A 74 -18.83 7.45 2.47
CA GLY A 74 -18.40 6.38 3.35
C GLY A 74 -16.89 6.33 3.55
N THR A 75 -16.37 5.14 3.83
CA THR A 75 -14.95 4.90 4.07
C THR A 75 -14.48 3.76 3.18
N LEU A 76 -13.50 4.02 2.33
CA LEU A 76 -12.77 3.00 1.57
C LEU A 76 -11.45 2.72 2.29
N VAL A 77 -11.14 1.45 2.53
CA VAL A 77 -9.85 1.02 3.12
C VAL A 77 -9.26 -0.08 2.26
N GLY A 78 -8.04 0.11 1.79
CA GLY A 78 -7.35 -0.90 0.99
C GLY A 78 -6.12 -0.36 0.27
N GLY A 79 -5.47 -1.22 -0.50
CA GLY A 79 -4.27 -0.90 -1.26
C GLY A 79 -4.14 -1.80 -2.49
N HIS A 80 -3.18 -1.48 -3.35
CA HIS A 80 -2.82 -2.34 -4.46
C HIS A 80 -2.00 -3.53 -3.94
N SER A 81 -2.44 -4.75 -4.21
CA SER A 81 -1.76 -5.99 -3.86
C SER A 81 -1.63 -6.91 -5.08
N GLY A 82 -0.81 -7.94 -4.96
CA GLY A 82 -0.52 -8.93 -6.01
C GLY A 82 0.23 -10.12 -5.44
N GLU A 83 0.88 -10.90 -6.30
CA GLU A 83 1.71 -12.05 -5.91
C GLU A 83 0.97 -13.15 -5.14
N ILE A 84 -0.23 -13.51 -5.60
CA ILE A 84 -1.09 -14.52 -4.94
C ILE A 84 -0.86 -15.96 -5.44
N ASP A 85 0.21 -16.21 -6.18
CA ASP A 85 0.59 -17.51 -6.78
C ASP A 85 -0.50 -18.21 -7.60
N SER A 86 -1.49 -17.47 -8.09
CA SER A 86 -2.63 -18.08 -8.79
C SER A 86 -2.31 -18.43 -10.25
N THR A 87 -1.45 -17.65 -10.90
CA THR A 87 -1.12 -17.78 -12.34
C THR A 87 0.37 -17.79 -12.63
N GLN A 88 1.20 -17.21 -11.74
CA GLN A 88 2.64 -17.08 -11.90
C GLN A 88 3.33 -17.25 -10.53
N PRO A 89 4.57 -17.81 -10.47
CA PRO A 89 5.35 -17.88 -9.23
C PRO A 89 5.61 -16.48 -8.68
N ARG A 90 5.49 -16.26 -7.36
CA ARG A 90 6.02 -15.09 -6.62
C ARG A 90 7.40 -14.64 -7.11
N TYR A 91 7.78 -13.38 -6.90
CA TYR A 91 9.04 -12.88 -7.46
C TYR A 91 10.27 -13.67 -6.98
N PHE A 92 10.34 -14.02 -5.70
CA PHE A 92 11.46 -14.82 -5.19
C PHE A 92 11.45 -16.23 -5.77
N ASP A 93 10.28 -16.87 -5.81
CA ASP A 93 10.13 -18.22 -6.36
C ASP A 93 10.50 -18.25 -7.85
N GLY A 94 10.05 -17.26 -8.64
CA GLY A 94 10.41 -17.17 -10.05
C GLY A 94 11.89 -16.84 -10.31
N VAL A 95 12.56 -16.10 -9.41
CA VAL A 95 14.03 -15.99 -9.48
C VAL A 95 14.68 -17.36 -9.24
N MET A 96 14.22 -18.10 -8.22
CA MET A 96 14.76 -19.43 -7.92
C MET A 96 14.48 -20.45 -9.03
N ASP A 97 13.30 -20.43 -9.64
CA ASP A 97 12.97 -21.26 -10.81
C ASP A 97 13.95 -21.02 -11.97
N LEU A 98 14.35 -19.76 -12.20
CA LEU A 98 15.35 -19.43 -13.22
C LEU A 98 16.78 -19.83 -12.82
N VAL A 99 17.11 -19.81 -11.52
CA VAL A 99 18.37 -20.37 -11.00
C VAL A 99 18.42 -21.87 -11.25
N ASP A 100 17.36 -22.60 -10.87
CA ASP A 100 17.27 -24.05 -11.00
C ASP A 100 17.28 -24.49 -12.48
N ALA A 101 16.71 -23.67 -13.36
CA ALA A 101 16.78 -23.84 -14.81
C ALA A 101 18.10 -23.34 -15.44
N ASN A 102 19.10 -22.98 -14.63
CA ASN A 102 20.43 -22.50 -15.03
C ASN A 102 20.38 -21.38 -16.08
N ARG A 103 19.48 -20.40 -15.88
CA ARG A 103 19.32 -19.25 -16.77
C ARG A 103 20.40 -18.20 -16.46
N PRO A 104 20.88 -17.45 -17.47
CA PRO A 104 22.01 -16.53 -17.27
C PRO A 104 21.65 -15.28 -16.46
N ASN A 105 20.38 -14.89 -16.36
CA ASN A 105 19.97 -13.71 -15.61
C ASN A 105 18.73 -13.97 -14.74
N PRO A 106 18.81 -14.80 -13.68
CA PRO A 106 17.63 -15.13 -12.87
C PRO A 106 16.94 -13.89 -12.27
N VAL A 107 17.69 -12.87 -11.88
CA VAL A 107 17.11 -11.63 -11.30
C VAL A 107 16.33 -10.78 -12.31
N SER A 108 16.39 -11.09 -13.61
CA SER A 108 15.50 -10.48 -14.60
C SER A 108 14.02 -10.67 -14.26
N TYR A 109 13.68 -11.73 -13.53
CA TYR A 109 12.29 -12.00 -13.14
C TYR A 109 11.71 -10.90 -12.23
N LEU A 110 12.53 -10.21 -11.43
CA LEU A 110 12.10 -9.10 -10.57
C LEU A 110 11.46 -7.94 -11.34
N ALA A 111 11.77 -7.81 -12.63
CA ALA A 111 11.23 -6.78 -13.52
C ALA A 111 10.00 -7.25 -14.32
N THR A 112 9.55 -8.49 -14.13
CA THR A 112 8.40 -9.05 -14.88
C THR A 112 7.11 -8.39 -14.45
N LEU A 113 6.26 -8.03 -15.41
CA LEU A 113 4.88 -7.61 -15.13
C LEU A 113 4.01 -8.84 -14.89
N ARG A 114 3.22 -8.82 -13.83
CA ARG A 114 2.25 -9.87 -13.52
C ARG A 114 0.83 -9.40 -13.76
N ASN A 115 -0.04 -10.33 -14.13
CA ASN A 115 -1.47 -10.08 -14.36
C ASN A 115 -2.31 -10.65 -13.20
N ASP A 116 -1.83 -10.47 -11.98
CA ASP A 116 -2.49 -10.93 -10.74
C ASP A 116 -2.65 -9.81 -9.71
N GLY A 117 -2.56 -8.55 -10.16
CA GLY A 117 -2.83 -7.41 -9.32
C GLY A 117 -4.31 -7.31 -8.98
N PHE A 118 -4.61 -6.73 -7.82
CA PHE A 118 -5.97 -6.40 -7.41
C PHE A 118 -5.99 -5.33 -6.31
N PHE A 119 -7.16 -4.71 -6.12
CA PHE A 119 -7.41 -3.88 -4.94
C PHE A 119 -7.72 -4.78 -3.74
N GLN A 120 -6.80 -4.84 -2.78
CA GLN A 120 -6.98 -5.58 -1.54
C GLN A 120 -7.69 -4.69 -0.50
N TYR A 121 -8.85 -5.13 -0.03
CA TYR A 121 -9.55 -4.46 1.05
C TYR A 121 -8.84 -4.66 2.40
N GLY A 122 -8.75 -3.60 3.19
CA GLY A 122 -8.09 -3.62 4.50
C GLY A 122 -6.56 -3.55 4.41
N SER A 123 -5.87 -4.04 5.45
CA SER A 123 -4.40 -3.97 5.54
C SER A 123 -3.67 -5.18 4.96
N GLY A 124 -4.38 -6.18 4.42
CA GLY A 124 -3.78 -7.45 4.00
C GLY A 124 -3.14 -8.24 5.14
N GLY A 125 -3.50 -7.96 6.40
CA GLY A 125 -2.88 -8.58 7.58
C GLY A 125 -1.65 -7.83 8.12
N HIS A 126 -1.23 -6.74 7.47
CA HIS A 126 -0.11 -5.93 7.92
C HIS A 126 -0.50 -5.01 9.10
N ARG A 127 0.50 -4.69 9.93
CA ARG A 127 0.43 -3.69 11.00
C ARG A 127 1.24 -2.46 10.60
N PRO A 128 0.68 -1.24 10.70
CA PRO A 128 1.39 -0.05 10.27
C PRO A 128 2.49 0.33 11.25
N THR A 129 3.67 0.66 10.73
CA THR A 129 4.76 1.34 11.45
C THR A 129 4.51 2.84 11.55
N SER A 130 3.84 3.41 10.55
CA SER A 130 3.46 4.83 10.54
C SER A 130 2.11 5.08 9.89
N ARG A 131 1.57 6.26 10.16
CA ARG A 131 0.26 6.71 9.69
C ARG A 131 0.28 8.22 9.47
N HIS A 132 -0.12 8.64 8.27
CA HIS A 132 -0.18 10.05 7.87
C HIS A 132 -1.59 10.39 7.40
N THR A 133 -2.23 11.37 8.04
CA THR A 133 -3.59 11.81 7.68
C THR A 133 -3.57 13.21 7.08
N PHE A 134 -4.30 13.38 5.99
CA PHE A 134 -4.44 14.61 5.24
C PHE A 134 -5.91 15.02 5.22
N SER A 135 -6.20 16.22 5.70
CA SER A 135 -7.50 16.84 5.50
C SER A 135 -7.69 17.17 4.03
N LEU A 136 -8.85 16.85 3.49
CA LEU A 136 -9.17 17.06 2.08
C LEU A 136 -10.24 18.13 1.94
N THR A 137 -10.19 18.86 0.82
CA THR A 137 -11.37 19.55 0.30
C THR A 137 -12.31 18.53 -0.36
N GLN A 138 -13.57 18.92 -0.57
CA GLN A 138 -14.52 18.08 -1.29
C GLN A 138 -14.06 17.80 -2.72
N GLU A 139 -13.40 18.75 -3.37
CA GLU A 139 -12.83 18.56 -4.72
C GLU A 139 -11.71 17.53 -4.72
N GLN A 140 -10.77 17.62 -3.75
CA GLN A 140 -9.68 16.65 -3.60
C GLN A 140 -10.23 15.24 -3.33
N TYR A 141 -11.25 15.12 -2.48
CA TYR A 141 -11.93 13.85 -2.21
C TYR A 141 -12.51 13.21 -3.48
N HIS A 142 -13.25 13.97 -4.28
CA HIS A 142 -13.81 13.45 -5.55
C HIS A 142 -12.72 13.11 -6.57
N ARG A 143 -11.64 13.90 -6.62
CA ARG A 143 -10.48 13.61 -7.47
C ARG A 143 -9.84 12.28 -7.09
N LEU A 144 -9.59 12.04 -5.80
CA LEU A 144 -9.05 10.78 -5.30
C LEU A 144 -9.96 9.59 -5.62
N LEU A 145 -11.27 9.71 -5.38
CA LEU A 145 -12.22 8.66 -5.74
C LEU A 145 -12.17 8.33 -7.22
N LYS A 146 -12.14 9.35 -8.09
CA LYS A 146 -12.00 9.16 -9.53
C LYS A 146 -10.70 8.43 -9.84
N THR A 147 -9.57 8.89 -9.30
CA THR A 147 -8.26 8.25 -9.48
C THR A 147 -8.28 6.77 -9.08
N ILE A 148 -8.84 6.44 -7.91
CA ILE A 148 -8.96 5.05 -7.43
C ILE A 148 -9.84 4.23 -8.37
N SER A 149 -11.01 4.75 -8.77
CA SER A 149 -11.95 4.04 -9.65
C SER A 149 -11.40 3.78 -11.06
N SER A 150 -10.47 4.62 -11.53
CA SER A 150 -9.82 4.50 -12.83
C SER A 150 -8.46 3.81 -12.77
N TYR A 151 -7.94 3.52 -11.58
CA TYR A 151 -6.63 2.89 -11.43
C TYR A 151 -6.73 1.43 -11.87
N ASP A 152 -5.89 1.04 -12.81
CA ASP A 152 -5.85 -0.34 -13.28
C ASP A 152 -5.13 -1.21 -12.25
N PHE A 153 -5.89 -1.92 -11.41
CA PHE A 153 -5.29 -2.84 -10.45
C PHE A 153 -4.90 -4.18 -11.05
N SER A 154 -5.22 -4.51 -12.30
CA SER A 154 -5.05 -5.88 -12.83
C SER A 154 -3.60 -6.31 -13.02
N HIS A 155 -2.69 -5.33 -13.11
CA HIS A 155 -1.28 -5.55 -13.29
C HIS A 155 -0.53 -5.33 -11.98
N TYR A 156 0.57 -6.06 -11.74
CA TYR A 156 1.43 -5.85 -10.57
C TYR A 156 2.90 -6.05 -10.95
N ALA A 157 3.77 -5.11 -10.54
CA ALA A 157 5.22 -5.29 -10.62
C ALA A 157 5.92 -4.85 -9.32
N LEU A 158 7.09 -5.43 -9.00
CA LEU A 158 7.88 -4.90 -7.87
C LEU A 158 8.47 -3.53 -8.22
N SER A 159 8.97 -3.39 -9.44
CA SER A 159 9.62 -2.17 -9.93
C SER A 159 8.66 -0.98 -10.05
N ASN A 160 7.39 -1.25 -10.38
CA ASN A 160 6.35 -0.24 -10.53
C ASN A 160 4.96 -0.84 -10.30
N HIS A 161 3.93 -0.02 -10.18
CA HIS A 161 2.55 -0.49 -10.20
C HIS A 161 2.23 -1.52 -9.09
N GLN A 162 2.52 -1.10 -7.86
CA GLN A 162 2.28 -1.80 -6.59
C GLN A 162 1.83 -0.81 -5.50
N CYS A 163 1.60 -1.31 -4.27
CA CYS A 163 1.07 -0.57 -3.12
C CYS A 163 1.63 0.85 -2.90
N CYS A 164 2.96 1.03 -2.89
CA CYS A 164 3.65 2.31 -2.77
C CYS A 164 3.35 3.22 -3.94
N THR A 165 3.48 2.74 -5.18
CA THR A 165 3.23 3.58 -6.37
C THR A 165 1.77 4.03 -6.46
N PHE A 166 0.83 3.18 -6.02
CA PHE A 166 -0.57 3.55 -5.88
C PHE A 166 -0.76 4.69 -4.86
N ALA A 167 -0.21 4.53 -3.65
CA ALA A 167 -0.28 5.57 -2.63
C ALA A 167 0.39 6.89 -3.08
N THR A 168 1.56 6.81 -3.71
CA THR A 168 2.27 7.96 -4.29
C THR A 168 1.45 8.66 -5.36
N THR A 169 0.71 7.92 -6.19
CA THR A 169 -0.19 8.49 -7.21
C THR A 169 -1.30 9.33 -6.54
N LEU A 170 -1.89 8.81 -5.45
CA LEU A 170 -2.89 9.55 -4.67
C LEU A 170 -2.29 10.80 -4.02
N LEU A 171 -1.13 10.68 -3.38
CA LEU A 171 -0.42 11.81 -2.76
C LEU A 171 -0.04 12.89 -3.78
N THR A 172 0.44 12.48 -4.97
CA THR A 172 0.76 13.40 -6.07
C THR A 172 -0.48 14.16 -6.53
N SER A 173 -1.66 13.53 -6.55
CA SER A 173 -2.93 14.22 -6.90
C SER A 173 -3.34 15.32 -5.91
N LEU A 174 -2.74 15.30 -4.71
CA LEU A 174 -2.87 16.31 -3.65
C LEU A 174 -1.69 17.31 -3.64
N ASN A 175 -0.78 17.24 -4.62
CA ASN A 175 0.47 17.99 -4.68
C ASN A 175 1.45 17.70 -3.54
N ILE A 176 1.38 16.49 -2.97
CA ILE A 176 2.33 16.01 -1.97
C ILE A 176 3.40 15.20 -2.69
N ASN A 177 4.60 15.76 -2.78
CA ASN A 177 5.75 15.09 -3.39
C ASN A 177 6.39 14.14 -2.38
N THR A 178 6.67 12.90 -2.82
CA THR A 178 7.34 11.89 -2.00
C THR A 178 8.46 11.20 -2.77
N ASP A 179 9.63 11.04 -2.13
CA ASP A 179 10.64 10.10 -2.60
C ASP A 179 10.26 8.70 -2.15
N THR A 180 9.95 7.82 -3.10
CA THR A 180 9.68 6.40 -2.81
C THR A 180 10.70 5.47 -3.44
N THR A 181 11.57 6.00 -4.29
CA THR A 181 12.41 5.19 -5.17
C THR A 181 13.66 4.74 -4.43
N LEU A 182 13.98 3.46 -4.58
CA LEU A 182 15.19 2.85 -4.10
C LEU A 182 15.84 2.08 -5.25
N THR A 183 17.16 2.25 -5.40
CA THR A 183 17.97 1.46 -6.33
C THR A 183 18.91 0.59 -5.51
N LEU A 184 18.72 -0.72 -5.62
CA LEU A 184 19.50 -1.74 -4.94
C LEU A 184 20.60 -2.25 -5.89
N PRO A 185 21.89 -2.22 -5.49
CA PRO A 185 22.92 -2.97 -6.20
C PRO A 185 22.68 -4.48 -6.00
N LEU A 186 22.66 -5.23 -7.10
CA LEU A 186 22.55 -6.68 -7.12
C LEU A 186 23.94 -7.29 -7.33
N ALA A 187 24.40 -8.09 -6.35
CA ALA A 187 25.61 -8.87 -6.47
C ALA A 187 25.51 -9.80 -7.69
N LYS A 188 26.61 -9.97 -8.41
CA LYS A 188 26.65 -10.91 -9.54
C LYS A 188 26.44 -12.35 -9.08
N GLU A 189 27.00 -12.69 -7.92
CA GLU A 189 26.94 -14.01 -7.31
C GLU A 189 26.66 -13.88 -5.81
N ILE A 190 25.85 -14.78 -5.28
CA ILE A 190 25.57 -14.91 -3.84
C ILE A 190 25.89 -16.33 -3.39
N HIS A 191 26.09 -16.54 -2.09
CA HIS A 191 26.28 -17.87 -1.51
C HIS A 191 25.03 -18.29 -0.74
N PHE A 192 24.38 -19.38 -1.18
CA PHE A 192 23.22 -19.95 -0.50
C PHE A 192 23.45 -21.43 -0.28
N GLY A 193 23.34 -21.89 0.98
CA GLY A 193 23.62 -23.28 1.34
C GLY A 193 25.06 -23.75 1.03
N GLY A 194 26.02 -22.83 0.94
CA GLY A 194 27.41 -23.12 0.55
C GLY A 194 27.63 -23.26 -0.95
N CYS A 195 26.59 -23.11 -1.78
CA CYS A 195 26.69 -23.11 -3.23
C CYS A 195 26.71 -21.67 -3.77
N PRO A 196 27.64 -21.32 -4.67
CA PRO A 196 27.58 -20.05 -5.39
C PRO A 196 26.41 -20.09 -6.38
N ILE A 197 25.59 -19.04 -6.36
CA ILE A 197 24.46 -18.83 -7.29
C ILE A 197 24.75 -17.55 -8.06
N THR A 198 24.81 -17.65 -9.39
CA THR A 198 24.92 -16.49 -10.27
C THR A 198 23.55 -15.85 -10.51
N LEU A 199 23.42 -14.57 -10.14
CA LEU A 199 22.19 -13.79 -10.24
C LEU A 199 22.04 -13.08 -11.59
N TRP A 200 23.16 -12.74 -12.24
CA TRP A 200 23.17 -12.14 -13.57
C TRP A 200 24.52 -12.31 -14.28
N HIS A 201 24.47 -12.39 -15.60
CA HIS A 201 25.61 -12.31 -16.50
C HIS A 201 25.65 -10.96 -17.22
N ASP A 202 24.49 -10.43 -17.58
CA ASP A 202 24.34 -9.14 -18.25
C ASP A 202 24.32 -8.00 -17.20
N PRO A 203 25.27 -7.05 -17.25
CA PRO A 203 25.36 -5.94 -16.30
C PRO A 203 24.13 -5.02 -16.26
N THR A 204 23.23 -5.08 -17.24
CA THR A 204 21.96 -4.34 -17.18
C THR A 204 21.08 -4.76 -16.00
N TYR A 205 21.27 -5.98 -15.48
CA TYR A 205 20.59 -6.49 -14.27
C TYR A 205 21.40 -6.32 -12.98
N SER A 206 22.51 -5.57 -13.02
CA SER A 206 23.36 -5.32 -11.84
C SER A 206 22.73 -4.41 -10.78
N THR A 207 21.59 -3.79 -11.10
CA THR A 207 20.82 -2.98 -10.16
C THR A 207 19.34 -3.25 -10.34
N PHE A 208 18.57 -3.05 -9.27
CA PHE A 208 17.13 -3.13 -9.31
C PHE A 208 16.50 -1.91 -8.66
N THR A 209 15.62 -1.22 -9.39
CA THR A 209 14.96 -0.01 -8.92
C THR A 209 13.48 -0.27 -8.68
N PHE A 210 12.98 0.12 -7.52
CA PHE A 210 11.59 -0.07 -7.11
C PHE A 210 11.14 0.99 -6.10
N ALA A 211 9.83 1.10 -5.87
CA ALA A 211 9.30 1.96 -4.81
C ALA A 211 9.13 1.18 -3.49
N SER A 212 9.75 1.66 -2.40
CA SER A 212 9.80 0.98 -1.10
C SER A 212 8.91 1.66 -0.04
N PRO A 213 8.20 0.88 0.80
CA PRO A 213 7.51 1.41 1.99
C PRO A 213 8.44 2.21 2.91
N ASP A 214 9.70 1.79 3.06
CA ASP A 214 10.70 2.48 3.90
C ASP A 214 11.00 3.89 3.40
N LYS A 215 11.14 4.03 2.08
CA LYS A 215 11.37 5.32 1.44
C LYS A 215 10.16 6.22 1.56
N LEU A 216 8.95 5.69 1.32
CA LEU A 216 7.72 6.45 1.47
C LEU A 216 7.52 6.94 2.91
N GLU A 217 7.73 6.06 3.90
CA GLU A 217 7.62 6.43 5.32
C GLU A 217 8.59 7.57 5.66
N ARG A 218 9.87 7.39 5.33
CA ARG A 218 10.87 8.44 5.55
C ARG A 218 10.49 9.74 4.86
N SER A 219 10.02 9.68 3.62
CA SER A 219 9.63 10.87 2.86
C SER A 219 8.45 11.59 3.50
N LEU A 220 7.45 10.89 4.03
CA LEU A 220 6.31 11.51 4.70
C LEU A 220 6.64 12.02 6.10
N LEU A 221 7.62 11.42 6.79
CA LEU A 221 8.09 11.90 8.10
C LEU A 221 8.82 13.25 8.01
N ILE A 222 9.60 13.47 6.94
CA ILE A 222 10.39 14.70 6.77
C ILE A 222 9.69 15.77 5.93
N ASN A 223 8.55 15.45 5.30
CA ASN A 223 7.84 16.39 4.46
C ASN A 223 7.10 17.43 5.34
N PRO A 224 7.39 18.73 5.22
CA PRO A 224 6.79 19.77 6.06
C PRO A 224 5.28 19.93 5.86
N GLN A 225 4.72 19.44 4.75
CA GLN A 225 3.27 19.39 4.50
C GLN A 225 2.56 18.29 5.29
N CYS A 226 3.33 17.36 5.88
CA CYS A 226 2.84 16.28 6.70
C CYS A 226 2.99 16.66 8.18
N HIS A 227 1.97 17.32 8.76
CA HIS A 227 1.86 17.41 10.21
C HIS A 227 1.49 16.02 10.75
N SER A 228 2.49 15.21 11.09
CA SER A 228 2.29 13.90 11.68
C SER A 228 1.77 14.06 13.12
N PHE A 229 0.61 13.45 13.40
CA PHE A 229 0.31 13.02 14.76
C PHE A 229 1.06 11.71 14.97
N THR A 230 2.32 11.79 15.39
CA THR A 230 3.00 10.67 16.02
C THR A 230 2.26 10.37 17.34
N ARG A 231 1.80 9.13 17.49
CA ARG A 231 1.43 8.58 18.81
C ARG A 231 2.63 7.85 19.37
#